data_AF-A0A932SUX2-F1
#
_entry.id   AF-A0A932SUX2-F1
#
_cell.length_a   1.000
_cell.length_b   1.000
_cell.length_c   1.000
_cell.angle_alpha   90.00
_cell.angle_beta   90.00
_cell.angle_gamma   90.00
#
_symmetry.space_group_name_H-M   'P 1'
#
loop_
_entity.id
_entity.type
_entity.pdbx_description
1 polymer ?
#
loop_
_entity_poly.entity_id
_entity_poly.type
_entity_poly.pdbx_seq_one_letter_code
_entity_poly.pdbx_strand_id
1 'polypeptide(L)'
;MTIGWPNENERLFQLESDWQNNACLMPASLAQFAEHYREAAEALIKSAINREVLIDCAVYPAVFLYRQYLELTLKDIIWRTRHLEDEGRGYPKTHKLNNLWAEAKGLLRQHYGADTPKELAYLDQCIAEFHEHDPDSMAFRYPCGKF
;
A
#
# COMPACT_ATOMS: atom_id res chain seq x y z
N MET A 1 -26.00 -16.45 8.34
CA MET A 1 -24.84 -17.03 9.03
C MET A 1 -24.71 -16.30 10.37
N THR A 2 -25.02 -16.95 11.49
CA THR A 2 -24.85 -16.36 12.83
C THR A 2 -23.41 -16.58 13.26
N ILE A 3 -22.62 -15.50 13.27
CA ILE A 3 -21.27 -15.52 13.85
C ILE A 3 -21.44 -15.67 15.36
N GLY A 4 -20.96 -16.78 15.92
CA GLY A 4 -20.94 -17.03 17.37
C GLY A 4 -19.91 -16.16 18.07
N TRP A 5 -20.08 -15.95 19.38
CA TRP A 5 -19.06 -15.31 20.20
C TRP A 5 -17.83 -16.21 20.33
N PRO A 6 -16.61 -15.64 20.35
CA PRO A 6 -15.41 -16.42 20.54
C PRO A 6 -15.40 -17.10 21.91
N ASN A 7 -14.81 -18.28 22.00
CA ASN A 7 -14.68 -19.05 23.24
C ASN A 7 -13.23 -19.15 23.73
N GLU A 8 -13.04 -19.64 24.96
CA GLU A 8 -11.74 -19.71 25.64
C GLU A 8 -10.65 -20.53 24.91
N ASN A 9 -11.08 -21.48 24.06
CA ASN A 9 -10.21 -22.37 23.31
C ASN A 9 -9.91 -21.86 21.89
N GLU A 10 -10.53 -20.76 21.44
CA GLU A 10 -10.23 -20.20 20.14
C GLU A 10 -8.87 -19.50 20.10
N ARG A 11 -8.22 -19.62 18.94
CA ARG A 11 -6.92 -19.01 18.65
C ARG A 11 -6.97 -18.47 17.23
N LEU A 12 -6.74 -17.17 17.07
CA LEU A 12 -6.83 -16.46 15.79
C LEU A 12 -5.57 -16.60 14.92
N PHE A 13 -4.41 -16.88 15.53
CA PHE A 13 -3.12 -16.99 14.87
C PHE A 13 -2.49 -18.35 15.17
N GLN A 14 -3.08 -19.41 14.61
CA GLN A 14 -2.59 -20.78 14.74
C GLN A 14 -2.57 -21.48 13.38
N LEU A 15 -1.82 -22.56 13.29
CA LEU A 15 -1.88 -23.47 12.15
C LEU A 15 -3.11 -24.36 12.29
N GLU A 16 -3.86 -24.50 11.21
CA GLU A 16 -4.97 -25.44 11.12
C GLU A 16 -4.55 -26.73 10.41
N SER A 17 -5.40 -27.75 10.54
CA SER A 17 -5.19 -29.04 9.87
C SER A 17 -5.25 -28.94 8.34
N ASP A 18 -6.01 -27.98 7.81
CA ASP A 18 -6.02 -27.63 6.40
C ASP A 18 -4.79 -26.79 6.04
N TRP A 19 -3.67 -27.49 5.86
CA TRP A 19 -2.39 -26.87 5.57
C TRP A 19 -2.36 -26.09 4.25
N GLN A 20 -3.24 -26.38 3.29
CA GLN A 20 -3.26 -25.68 2.00
C GLN A 20 -3.74 -24.23 2.15
N ASN A 21 -4.62 -23.98 3.13
CA ASN A 21 -5.14 -22.65 3.42
C ASN A 21 -4.45 -21.97 4.61
N ASN A 22 -3.39 -22.58 5.16
CA ASN A 22 -2.55 -21.93 6.16
C ASN A 22 -1.68 -20.85 5.51
N ALA A 23 -2.05 -19.59 5.68
CA ALA A 23 -1.24 -18.45 5.24
C ALA A 23 0.08 -18.37 6.03
N CYS A 24 1.20 -18.15 5.33
CA CYS A 24 2.53 -18.04 5.95
C CYS A 24 2.97 -16.58 6.05
N LEU A 25 3.42 -16.18 7.23
CA LEU A 25 4.05 -14.87 7.46
C LEU A 25 5.57 -15.04 7.41
N MET A 26 6.20 -14.55 6.34
CA MET A 26 7.65 -14.55 6.18
C MET A 26 8.23 -13.13 6.32
N PRO A 27 9.48 -12.97 6.77
CA PRO A 27 10.17 -11.70 6.66
C PRO A 27 10.12 -11.18 5.22
N ALA A 28 9.67 -9.94 5.04
CA ALA A 28 9.47 -9.35 3.73
C ALA A 28 10.03 -7.91 3.70
N SER A 29 10.59 -7.54 2.56
CA SER A 29 11.03 -6.18 2.23
C SER A 29 9.85 -5.24 1.99
N LEU A 30 10.10 -3.93 1.96
CA LEU A 30 9.07 -2.95 1.61
C LEU A 30 8.45 -3.22 0.24
N ALA A 31 9.28 -3.53 -0.77
CA ALA A 31 8.80 -3.91 -2.10
C ALA A 31 7.86 -5.12 -2.07
N GLN A 32 8.18 -6.16 -1.30
CA GLN A 32 7.31 -7.33 -1.17
C GLN A 32 6.00 -7.00 -0.47
N PHE A 33 6.03 -6.21 0.61
CA PHE A 33 4.79 -5.75 1.25
C PHE A 33 3.95 -4.90 0.30
N ALA A 34 4.56 -3.98 -0.44
CA ALA A 34 3.87 -3.17 -1.43
C ALA A 34 3.14 -4.09 -2.44
N GLU A 35 3.85 -5.08 -2.97
CA GLU A 35 3.28 -6.01 -3.94
C GLU A 35 2.12 -6.83 -3.36
N HIS A 36 2.23 -7.33 -2.13
CA HIS A 36 1.11 -8.02 -1.46
C HIS A 36 -0.14 -7.12 -1.36
N TYR A 37 0.03 -5.84 -1.05
CA TYR A 37 -1.09 -4.88 -1.02
C TYR A 37 -1.69 -4.66 -2.41
N ARG A 38 -0.85 -4.55 -3.44
CA ARG A 38 -1.29 -4.40 -4.84
C ARG A 38 -2.09 -5.61 -5.31
N GLU A 39 -1.55 -6.81 -5.09
CA GLU A 39 -2.20 -8.08 -5.46
C GLU A 39 -3.53 -8.27 -4.73
N ALA A 40 -3.58 -7.97 -3.43
CA ALA A 40 -4.81 -8.05 -2.64
C ALA A 40 -5.87 -7.06 -3.15
N ALA A 41 -5.49 -5.82 -3.47
CA ALA A 41 -6.39 -4.82 -4.05
C ALA A 41 -6.95 -5.28 -5.40
N GLU A 42 -6.08 -5.80 -6.27
CA GLU A 42 -6.44 -6.28 -7.60
C GLU A 42 -7.38 -7.49 -7.53
N ALA A 43 -7.10 -8.45 -6.65
CA ALA A 43 -7.97 -9.60 -6.43
C ALA A 43 -9.36 -9.17 -5.91
N LEU A 44 -9.40 -8.24 -4.96
CA LEU A 44 -10.65 -7.72 -4.41
C LEU A 44 -11.52 -7.03 -5.48
N ILE A 45 -10.90 -6.19 -6.33
CA ILE A 45 -11.61 -5.53 -7.43
C ILE A 45 -12.11 -6.53 -8.46
N LYS A 46 -11.29 -7.52 -8.85
CA LYS A 46 -11.68 -8.57 -9.79
C LYS A 46 -12.90 -9.35 -9.28
N SER A 47 -12.87 -9.75 -8.01
CA SER A 47 -13.98 -10.44 -7.35
C SER A 47 -15.25 -9.57 -7.32
N ALA A 48 -15.11 -8.27 -7.08
CA ALA A 48 -16.23 -7.32 -7.11
C ALA A 48 -16.84 -7.15 -8.52
N ILE A 49 -16.01 -7.06 -9.56
CA ILE A 49 -16.46 -6.98 -10.97
C ILE A 49 -17.20 -8.26 -11.37
N ASN A 50 -16.71 -9.41 -10.90
CA ASN A 50 -17.32 -10.72 -11.14
C ASN A 50 -18.57 -10.99 -10.26
N ARG A 51 -18.99 -10.00 -9.45
CA ARG A 51 -20.15 -10.06 -8.54
C ARG A 51 -20.06 -11.13 -7.44
N GLU A 52 -18.86 -11.60 -7.13
CA GLU A 52 -18.60 -12.44 -5.95
C GLU A 52 -18.62 -11.59 -4.65
N VAL A 53 -18.29 -10.30 -4.79
CA VAL A 53 -18.37 -9.27 -3.74
C VAL A 53 -19.13 -8.06 -4.29
N LEU A 54 -19.79 -7.29 -3.42
CA LEU A 54 -20.45 -6.05 -3.82
C LEU A 54 -19.41 -4.93 -4.03
N ILE A 55 -19.51 -4.21 -5.15
CA ILE A 55 -18.57 -3.13 -5.50
C ILE A 55 -18.48 -2.03 -4.43
N ASP A 56 -19.62 -1.65 -3.84
CA ASP A 56 -19.67 -0.63 -2.78
C ASP A 56 -19.02 -1.11 -1.48
N CYS A 57 -19.01 -2.42 -1.23
CA CYS A 57 -18.28 -3.01 -0.11
C CYS A 57 -16.78 -3.12 -0.38
N ALA A 58 -16.39 -3.30 -1.64
CA ALA A 58 -15.01 -3.50 -2.05
C ALA A 58 -14.24 -2.18 -2.24
N VAL A 59 -14.90 -1.09 -2.63
CA VAL A 59 -14.21 0.15 -3.05
C VAL A 59 -13.36 0.77 -1.93
N TYR A 60 -13.91 0.91 -0.72
CA TYR A 60 -13.17 1.47 0.42
C TYR A 60 -11.91 0.66 0.75
N PRO A 61 -11.99 -0.66 1.04
CA PRO A 61 -10.79 -1.45 1.30
C PRO A 61 -9.84 -1.49 0.11
N ALA A 62 -10.33 -1.62 -1.14
CA ALA A 62 -9.45 -1.67 -2.31
C ALA A 62 -8.61 -0.39 -2.49
N VAL A 63 -9.23 0.78 -2.35
CA VAL A 63 -8.52 2.06 -2.43
C VAL A 63 -7.51 2.21 -1.29
N PHE A 64 -7.87 1.78 -0.08
CA PHE A 64 -6.94 1.74 1.05
C PHE A 64 -5.72 0.84 0.77
N LEU A 65 -5.92 -0.34 0.18
CA LEU A 65 -4.83 -1.26 -0.16
C LEU A 65 -3.92 -0.66 -1.25
N TYR A 66 -4.47 -0.04 -2.31
CA TYR A 66 -3.65 0.67 -3.30
C TYR A 66 -2.88 1.83 -2.70
N ARG A 67 -3.48 2.54 -1.76
CA ARG A 67 -2.79 3.59 -1.02
C ARG A 67 -1.60 3.04 -0.22
N GLN A 68 -1.74 1.89 0.45
CA GLN A 68 -0.62 1.24 1.14
C GLN A 68 0.48 0.82 0.16
N TYR A 69 0.10 0.27 -1.00
CA TYR A 69 1.03 -0.02 -2.08
C TYR A 69 1.86 1.20 -2.49
N LEU A 70 1.20 2.35 -2.73
CA LEU A 70 1.89 3.60 -3.10
C LEU A 70 2.85 4.07 -2.00
N GLU A 71 2.40 4.09 -0.74
CA GLU A 71 3.22 4.54 0.38
C GLU A 71 4.49 3.67 0.56
N LEU A 72 4.34 2.35 0.51
CA LEU A 72 5.44 1.41 0.67
C LEU A 72 6.39 1.44 -0.52
N THR A 73 5.87 1.57 -1.74
CA THR A 73 6.67 1.74 -2.96
C THR A 73 7.53 3.01 -2.88
N LEU A 74 6.95 4.13 -2.48
CA LEU A 74 7.71 5.38 -2.31
C LEU A 74 8.80 5.27 -1.23
N LYS A 75 8.48 4.61 -0.10
CA LYS A 75 9.46 4.35 0.96
C LYS A 75 10.58 3.44 0.51
N ASP A 76 10.28 2.41 -0.29
CA ASP A 76 11.26 1.49 -0.87
C ASP A 76 12.19 2.22 -1.86
N ILE A 77 11.62 3.06 -2.74
CA ILE A 77 12.40 3.90 -3.67
C ILE A 77 13.39 4.78 -2.89
N ILE A 78 12.90 5.55 -1.91
CA ILE A 78 13.76 6.42 -1.09
C ILE A 78 14.88 5.62 -0.42
N TRP A 79 14.53 4.48 0.18
CA TRP A 79 15.48 3.64 0.88
C TRP A 79 16.58 3.10 -0.04
N ARG A 80 16.20 2.60 -1.22
CA ARG A 80 17.16 2.06 -2.20
C ARG A 80 18.02 3.15 -2.80
N THR A 81 17.44 4.28 -3.22
CA THR A 81 18.22 5.34 -3.85
C THR A 81 19.23 5.95 -2.88
N ARG A 82 18.84 6.24 -1.63
CA ARG A 82 19.81 6.70 -0.62
C ARG A 82 20.92 5.70 -0.35
N HIS A 83 20.60 4.40 -0.38
CA HIS A 83 21.61 3.37 -0.22
C HIS A 83 22.59 3.32 -1.41
N LEU A 84 22.10 3.53 -2.64
CA LEU A 84 22.91 3.57 -3.86
C LEU A 84 23.81 4.82 -3.92
N GLU A 85 23.31 5.97 -3.45
CA GLU A 85 24.02 7.25 -3.44
C GLU A 85 24.91 7.45 -2.19
N ASP A 86 24.99 6.45 -1.30
CA ASP A 86 25.70 6.51 -0.01
C ASP A 86 25.26 7.68 0.91
N GLU A 87 24.00 8.12 0.77
CA GLU A 87 23.38 9.19 1.59
C GLU A 87 22.80 8.68 2.92
N GLY A 88 23.13 7.44 3.28
CA GLY A 88 22.70 6.77 4.50
C GLY A 88 21.54 5.79 4.30
N ARG A 89 20.89 5.42 5.41
CA ARG A 89 19.85 4.39 5.44
C ARG A 89 18.54 4.96 5.96
N GLY A 90 17.44 4.49 5.37
CA GLY A 90 16.09 4.77 5.88
C GLY A 90 15.26 5.65 4.95
N TYR A 91 14.04 5.93 5.41
CA TYR A 91 13.02 6.68 4.70
C TYR A 91 12.19 7.47 5.72
N PRO A 92 11.52 8.57 5.29
CA PRO A 92 10.67 9.36 6.17
C PRO A 92 9.59 8.51 6.88
N LYS A 93 9.39 8.74 8.18
CA LYS A 93 8.37 8.06 9.00
C LYS A 93 6.97 8.71 8.91
N THR A 94 6.74 9.47 7.86
CA THR A 94 5.44 10.08 7.55
C THR A 94 4.59 9.13 6.70
N HIS A 95 3.28 9.36 6.73
CA HIS A 95 2.31 8.73 5.82
C HIS A 95 1.94 9.65 4.66
N LYS A 96 2.31 10.94 4.71
CA LYS A 96 1.91 11.91 3.69
C LYS A 96 2.55 11.60 2.34
N LEU A 97 1.74 11.14 1.38
CA LEU A 97 2.21 10.75 0.05
C LEU A 97 2.94 11.89 -0.66
N ASN A 98 2.45 13.14 -0.59
CA ASN A 98 3.14 14.27 -1.21
C ASN A 98 4.56 14.49 -0.66
N ASN A 99 4.76 14.29 0.65
CA ASN A 99 6.09 14.42 1.24
C ASN A 99 7.01 13.29 0.79
N LEU A 100 6.49 12.05 0.76
CA LEU A 100 7.24 10.89 0.30
C LEU A 100 7.59 11.01 -1.18
N TRP A 101 6.67 11.50 -2.00
CA TRP A 101 6.87 11.68 -3.42
C TRP A 101 7.87 12.80 -3.73
N ALA A 102 7.78 13.93 -3.04
CA ALA A 102 8.74 15.02 -3.21
C ALA A 102 10.17 14.53 -2.95
N GLU A 103 10.37 13.75 -1.88
CA GLU A 103 11.66 13.12 -1.55
C GLU A 103 12.10 12.11 -2.62
N ALA A 104 11.23 11.15 -2.95
CA ALA A 104 11.53 10.11 -3.94
C ALA A 104 11.87 10.73 -5.30
N LYS A 105 11.09 11.71 -5.76
CA LYS A 105 11.31 12.42 -7.02
C LYS A 105 12.61 13.21 -7.02
N GLY A 106 12.97 13.84 -5.90
CA GLY A 106 14.26 14.51 -5.73
C GLY A 106 15.43 13.55 -5.89
N LEU A 107 15.39 12.42 -5.16
CA LEU A 107 16.41 11.37 -5.23
C LEU A 107 16.52 10.75 -6.62
N LEU A 108 15.40 10.45 -7.28
CA LEU A 108 15.40 9.91 -8.64
C LEU A 108 16.01 10.89 -9.65
N ARG A 109 15.69 12.19 -9.53
CA ARG A 109 16.27 13.24 -10.38
C ARG A 109 17.78 13.37 -10.18
N GLN A 110 18.24 13.27 -8.94
CA GLN A 110 19.67 13.29 -8.63
C GLN A 110 20.38 12.06 -9.21
N HIS A 111 19.80 10.87 -9.00
CA HIS A 111 20.37 9.60 -9.46
C HIS A 111 20.46 9.51 -11.00
N TYR A 112 19.39 9.87 -11.71
CA TYR A 112 19.36 9.78 -13.18
C TYR A 112 19.90 11.03 -13.90
N GLY A 113 19.93 12.19 -13.25
CA GLY A 113 20.39 13.44 -13.86
C GLY A 113 19.66 13.75 -15.17
N ALA A 114 20.42 13.87 -16.26
CA ALA A 114 19.88 14.13 -17.60
C ALA A 114 18.98 13.01 -18.14
N ASP A 115 19.15 11.78 -17.65
CA ASP A 115 18.38 10.59 -18.07
C ASP A 115 17.10 10.40 -17.24
N THR A 116 16.70 11.40 -16.45
CA THR A 116 15.46 11.35 -15.65
C THR A 116 14.25 11.09 -16.56
N PRO A 117 13.46 10.02 -16.31
CA PRO A 117 12.27 9.74 -17.10
C PRO A 117 11.26 10.89 -17.03
N LYS A 118 10.78 11.33 -18.20
CA LYS A 118 9.77 12.40 -18.30
C LYS A 118 8.43 11.95 -17.69
N GLU A 119 8.20 10.64 -17.70
CA GLU A 119 7.05 9.95 -17.17
C GLU A 119 6.88 10.15 -15.67
N LEU A 120 7.95 10.51 -14.93
CA LEU A 120 7.83 10.90 -13.52
C LEU A 120 6.87 12.09 -13.33
N ALA A 121 6.72 12.96 -14.33
CA ALA A 121 5.73 14.05 -14.25
C ALA A 121 4.28 13.55 -14.25
N TYR A 122 3.99 12.40 -14.86
CA TYR A 122 2.65 11.83 -14.85
C TYR A 122 2.24 11.30 -13.47
N LEU A 123 3.21 10.94 -12.63
CA LEU A 123 2.96 10.49 -11.26
C LEU A 123 2.56 11.64 -10.32
N ASP A 124 2.89 12.90 -10.67
CA ASP A 124 2.54 14.06 -9.85
C ASP A 124 1.03 14.16 -9.61
N GLN A 125 0.24 14.03 -10.67
CA GLN A 125 -1.21 14.15 -10.58
C GLN A 125 -1.82 12.98 -9.80
N CYS A 126 -1.40 11.74 -10.10
CA CYS A 126 -1.91 10.56 -9.42
C CYS A 126 -1.65 10.61 -7.90
N ILE A 127 -0.44 11.00 -7.50
CA ILE A 127 -0.06 11.08 -6.09
C ILE A 127 -0.79 12.24 -5.40
N ALA A 128 -0.94 13.38 -6.07
CA ALA A 128 -1.68 14.52 -5.54
C ALA A 128 -3.14 14.16 -5.27
N GLU A 129 -3.80 13.46 -6.20
CA GLU A 129 -5.19 13.01 -6.06
C GLU A 129 -5.37 12.06 -4.87
N PHE A 130 -4.51 11.04 -4.75
CA PHE A 130 -4.53 10.16 -3.57
C PHE A 130 -4.27 10.90 -2.27
N HIS A 131 -3.38 11.89 -2.27
CA HIS A 131 -3.10 12.68 -1.06
C HIS A 131 -4.25 13.62 -0.69
N GLU A 132 -4.93 14.21 -1.67
CA GLU A 132 -6.09 15.07 -1.45
C GLU A 132 -7.24 14.29 -0.81
N HIS A 133 -7.56 13.12 -1.35
CA HIS A 133 -8.66 12.29 -0.85
C HIS A 133 -8.31 11.49 0.41
N ASP A 134 -7.02 11.22 0.68
CA ASP A 134 -6.59 10.47 1.85
C ASP A 134 -5.23 10.95 2.41
N PRO A 135 -5.17 12.15 3.02
CA PRO A 135 -3.91 12.76 3.41
C PRO A 135 -3.14 11.96 4.48
N ASP A 136 -3.86 11.32 5.40
CA ASP A 136 -3.31 10.67 6.59
C ASP A 136 -3.58 9.16 6.63
N SER A 137 -3.96 8.56 5.49
CA SER A 137 -4.29 7.14 5.37
C SER A 137 -5.59 6.72 6.06
N MET A 138 -6.43 7.65 6.51
CA MET A 138 -7.62 7.34 7.31
C MET A 138 -8.92 7.31 6.50
N ALA A 139 -8.97 7.93 5.32
CA ALA A 139 -10.24 8.29 4.70
C ALA A 139 -11.07 7.11 4.20
N PHE A 140 -10.39 6.03 3.83
CA PHE A 140 -11.02 4.80 3.36
C PHE A 140 -11.12 3.71 4.44
N ARG A 141 -10.76 4.04 5.69
CA ARG A 141 -10.86 3.14 6.86
C ARG A 141 -11.94 3.55 7.84
N TYR A 142 -12.26 4.84 7.88
CA TYR A 142 -13.21 5.42 8.81
C TYR A 142 -14.16 6.34 8.06
N PRO A 143 -15.42 6.48 8.51
CA PRO A 143 -16.31 7.50 8.00
C PRO A 143 -15.81 8.88 8.46
N CYS A 144 -14.82 9.42 7.76
CA CYS A 144 -14.51 10.83 7.81
C CYS A 144 -15.42 11.52 6.79
N GLY A 145 -16.15 12.56 7.19
CA GLY A 145 -17.23 13.16 6.39
C GLY A 145 -16.79 13.95 5.15
N LYS A 146 -15.86 13.45 4.35
CA LYS A 146 -15.43 14.05 3.08
C LYS A 146 -15.17 12.99 2.02
N PHE A 147 -15.92 13.09 0.93
CA PHE A 147 -15.60 12.55 -0.40
C PHE A 147 -15.90 13.65 -1.41
#